data_AF-A0A183KMF7-F1
#
_entry.id   AF-A0A183KMF7-F1
#
_cell.length_a   1.000
_cell.length_b   1.000
_cell.length_c   1.000
_cell.angle_alpha   90.00
_cell.angle_beta   90.00
_cell.angle_gamma   90.00
#
_symmetry.space_group_name_H-M   'P 1'
#
loop_
_entity.id
_entity.type
_entity.pdbx_description
1 polymer ?
#
loop_
_entity_poly.entity_id
_entity_poly.type
_entity_poly.pdbx_seq_one_letter_code
_entity_poly.pdbx_strand_id
1 'polypeptide(L)'
;MELESFSTYPLEVLPNVLYIGTVQHAGDRKLHRQMNIVAHINCALDNDDPIFYRQNVTGKEKRLRGQRVLIISKWMFNQSVVIAIAYLIKYELMSLKDAWMYLRKICIPMQPSWNFMIQLAEFEYNLQRTDKLIPLTEDDYYER
;
A
#
# COMPACT_ATOMS: atom_id res chain seq x y z
N MET A 1 13.17 -34.91 5.90
CA MET A 1 13.78 -33.58 6.06
C MET A 1 12.95 -32.67 5.19
N GLU A 2 11.84 -32.20 5.74
CA GLU A 2 10.89 -31.36 5.01
C GLU A 2 11.48 -29.96 4.98
N LEU A 3 11.73 -29.43 3.77
CA LEU A 3 11.98 -28.02 3.60
C LEU A 3 10.75 -27.31 4.19
N GLU A 4 10.90 -26.72 5.37
CA GLU A 4 9.91 -25.78 5.87
C GLU A 4 9.71 -24.75 4.75
N SER A 5 8.53 -24.79 4.15
CA SER A 5 8.08 -23.78 3.20
C SER A 5 8.11 -22.46 3.95
N PHE A 6 9.22 -21.73 3.84
CA PHE A 6 9.29 -20.35 4.30
C PHE A 6 8.28 -19.59 3.46
N SER A 7 7.07 -19.37 3.98
CA SER A 7 6.22 -18.32 3.44
C SER A 7 7.07 -17.05 3.53
N THR A 8 7.38 -16.45 2.39
CA THR A 8 8.16 -15.22 2.36
C THR A 8 7.46 -14.18 3.23
N TYR A 9 8.21 -13.48 4.08
CA TYR A 9 7.59 -12.43 4.89
C TYR A 9 6.97 -11.38 3.96
N PRO A 10 5.75 -10.87 4.23
CA PRO A 10 5.17 -9.84 3.39
C PRO A 10 6.08 -8.60 3.38
N LEU A 11 6.14 -7.93 2.23
CA LEU A 11 6.99 -6.77 2.01
C LEU A 11 6.55 -5.64 2.94
N GLU A 12 7.43 -5.21 3.82
CA GLU A 12 7.18 -4.05 4.67
C GLU A 12 7.28 -2.78 3.83
N VAL A 13 6.14 -2.11 3.66
CA VAL A 13 6.06 -0.82 2.98
C VAL A 13 6.32 0.30 3.96
N LEU A 14 5.72 0.21 5.15
CA LEU A 14 5.81 1.23 6.17
C LEU A 14 6.10 0.53 7.50
N PRO A 15 7.23 0.85 8.16
CA PRO A 15 7.68 0.14 9.34
C PRO A 15 6.58 -0.05 10.39
N ASN A 16 6.28 -1.31 10.72
CA ASN A 16 5.27 -1.72 11.70
C ASN A 16 3.83 -1.23 11.44
N VAL A 17 3.51 -0.81 10.22
CA VAL A 17 2.20 -0.22 9.88
C VAL A 17 1.60 -0.86 8.63
N LEU A 18 2.34 -0.91 7.53
CA LEU A 18 1.79 -1.30 6.22
C LEU A 18 2.66 -2.33 5.53
N TYR A 19 2.05 -3.41 5.07
CA TYR A 19 2.72 -4.52 4.42
C TYR A 19 1.99 -4.89 3.12
N ILE A 20 2.74 -5.32 2.11
CA ILE A 20 2.21 -5.90 0.87
C ILE A 20 2.45 -7.41 0.90
N GLY A 21 1.39 -8.19 0.70
CA GLY A 21 1.45 -9.64 0.70
C GLY A 21 0.59 -10.29 -0.36
N THR A 22 0.73 -11.61 -0.48
CA THR A 22 -0.07 -12.44 -1.36
C THR A 22 -1.32 -12.95 -0.65
N VAL A 23 -2.21 -13.61 -1.39
CA VAL A 23 -3.37 -14.32 -0.84
C VAL A 23 -2.95 -15.39 0.19
N GLN A 24 -1.76 -15.98 0.07
CA GLN A 24 -1.26 -16.95 1.04
C GLN A 24 -1.02 -16.29 2.41
N HIS A 25 -0.46 -15.08 2.44
CA HIS A 25 -0.28 -14.31 3.68
C HIS A 25 -1.61 -13.99 4.35
N ALA A 26 -2.66 -13.74 3.56
CA ALA A 26 -4.01 -13.49 4.07
C ALA A 26 -4.64 -14.72 4.74
N GLY A 27 -4.27 -15.93 4.33
CA GLY A 27 -4.73 -17.19 4.94
C GLY A 27 -3.92 -17.64 6.15
N ASP A 28 -2.72 -17.09 6.38
CA ASP A 28 -1.80 -17.59 7.40
C ASP A 28 -2.12 -17.04 8.80
N ARG A 29 -2.83 -17.85 9.61
CA ARG A 29 -3.17 -17.50 11.00
C ARG A 29 -1.96 -17.29 11.91
N LYS A 30 -0.82 -17.96 11.67
CA LYS A 30 0.39 -17.79 12.47
C LYS A 30 1.00 -16.41 12.18
N LEU A 31 1.11 -16.05 10.90
CA LEU A 31 1.56 -14.73 10.47
C LEU A 31 0.71 -13.60 11.06
N HIS A 32 -0.63 -13.73 11.04
CA HIS A 32 -1.54 -12.73 11.61
C HIS A 32 -1.29 -12.47 13.09
N ARG A 33 -1.07 -13.54 13.88
CA ARG A 33 -0.81 -13.43 15.31
C ARG A 33 0.57 -12.82 15.57
N GLN A 34 1.60 -13.28 14.85
CA GLN A 34 2.97 -12.79 15.01
C GLN A 34 3.13 -11.33 14.62
N MET A 35 2.44 -10.91 13.56
CA MET A 35 2.51 -9.56 13.05
C MET A 35 1.42 -8.63 13.58
N ASN A 36 0.45 -9.13 14.36
CA ASN A 36 -0.71 -8.33 14.76
C ASN A 36 -1.41 -7.66 13.55
N ILE A 37 -1.65 -8.44 12.49
CA ILE A 37 -2.43 -7.99 11.33
C ILE A 37 -3.88 -7.83 11.77
N VAL A 38 -4.41 -6.62 11.63
CA VAL A 38 -5.78 -6.29 12.06
C VAL A 38 -6.73 -5.98 10.91
N ALA A 39 -6.20 -5.77 9.71
CA ALA A 39 -7.00 -5.40 8.56
C ALA A 39 -6.34 -5.86 7.25
N HIS A 40 -7.20 -6.15 6.29
CA HIS A 40 -6.83 -6.49 4.92
C HIS A 40 -7.34 -5.42 3.95
N ILE A 41 -6.53 -5.07 2.97
CA ILE A 41 -6.95 -4.30 1.80
C ILE A 41 -6.78 -5.24 0.61
N ASN A 42 -7.89 -5.74 0.05
CA ASN A 42 -7.85 -6.71 -1.04
C ASN A 42 -7.92 -6.02 -2.40
N CYS A 43 -6.86 -6.17 -3.18
CA CYS A 43 -6.72 -5.63 -4.55
C CYS A 43 -6.60 -6.77 -5.58
N ALA A 44 -6.81 -8.02 -5.15
CA ALA A 44 -6.59 -9.23 -5.93
C ALA A 44 -7.83 -9.67 -6.76
N LEU A 45 -8.94 -8.96 -6.63
CA LEU A 45 -10.21 -9.35 -7.25
C LEU A 45 -10.37 -8.63 -8.59
N ASP A 46 -10.45 -9.40 -9.67
CA ASP A 46 -10.70 -8.97 -11.05
C ASP A 46 -12.16 -8.46 -11.26
N ASN A 47 -12.89 -8.16 -10.19
CA ASN A 47 -14.24 -7.61 -10.21
C ASN A 47 -14.18 -6.18 -9.68
N ASP A 48 -14.79 -5.22 -10.40
CA ASP A 48 -14.81 -3.76 -10.19
C ASP A 48 -15.37 -3.29 -8.83
N ASP A 49 -14.82 -3.80 -7.73
CA ASP A 49 -15.24 -3.41 -6.40
C ASP A 49 -14.04 -3.57 -5.47
N PRO A 50 -13.30 -2.48 -5.16
CA PRO A 50 -12.31 -2.47 -4.09
C PRO A 50 -13.05 -2.59 -2.76
N ILE A 51 -13.61 -3.79 -2.51
CA ILE A 51 -14.32 -4.11 -1.29
C ILE A 51 -13.28 -4.10 -0.19
N PHE A 52 -13.28 -3.00 0.54
CA PHE A 52 -12.94 -2.93 1.95
C PHE A 52 -13.64 -4.10 2.66
N TYR A 53 -13.02 -5.27 2.69
CA TYR A 53 -13.44 -6.37 3.55
C TYR A 53 -13.12 -5.96 4.99
N ARG A 54 -14.04 -5.19 5.53
CA ARG A 54 -14.22 -4.87 6.94
C ARG A 54 -14.53 -6.17 7.68
N GLN A 55 -13.49 -6.91 8.06
CA GLN A 55 -13.53 -7.60 9.35
C GLN A 55 -13.37 -6.51 10.41
N ASN A 56 -14.48 -5.87 10.76
CA ASN A 56 -14.64 -5.02 11.95
C ASN A 56 -13.56 -3.97 12.26
N VAL A 57 -13.14 -3.14 11.30
CA VAL A 57 -12.48 -1.86 11.66
C VAL A 57 -13.57 -0.81 11.94
N THR A 58 -14.24 -0.96 13.09
CA THR A 58 -14.86 0.19 13.78
C THR A 58 -13.72 1.07 14.29
N GLY A 59 -13.22 1.96 13.46
CA GLY A 59 -12.08 2.79 13.82
C GLY A 59 -11.92 3.97 12.89
N LYS A 60 -12.80 4.95 13.01
CA LYS A 60 -12.32 6.33 12.89
C LYS A 60 -11.22 6.48 13.96
N GLU A 61 -10.02 6.87 13.54
CA GLU A 61 -9.09 7.68 14.36
C GLU A 61 -8.36 7.05 15.56
N LYS A 62 -8.05 5.74 15.57
CA LYS A 62 -7.00 5.25 16.50
C LYS A 62 -6.06 4.28 15.80
N ARG A 63 -4.93 4.80 15.30
CA ARG A 63 -3.68 4.04 15.17
C ARG A 63 -3.37 3.47 16.55
N LEU A 64 -3.75 2.22 16.82
CA LEU A 64 -3.31 1.53 18.01
C LEU A 64 -1.87 1.09 17.75
N ARG A 65 -0.93 1.58 18.58
CA ARG A 65 0.50 1.24 18.48
C ARG A 65 0.66 -0.27 18.32
N GLY A 66 1.26 -0.69 17.21
CA GLY A 66 1.59 -2.10 16.92
C GLY A 66 0.57 -2.87 16.10
N GLN A 67 -0.53 -2.27 15.65
CA GLN A 67 -1.46 -2.91 14.69
C GLN A 67 -1.00 -2.71 13.25
N ARG A 68 -1.04 -3.78 12.45
CA ARG A 68 -0.51 -3.80 11.07
C ARG A 68 -1.61 -4.03 10.04
N VAL A 69 -1.50 -3.38 8.89
CA VAL A 69 -2.40 -3.52 7.74
C VAL A 69 -1.70 -4.28 6.63
N LEU A 70 -2.39 -5.27 6.05
CA LEU A 70 -1.88 -6.08 4.94
C LEU A 70 -2.64 -5.75 3.64
N ILE A 71 -1.93 -5.22 2.65
CA ILE A 71 -2.43 -5.09 1.27
C ILE A 71 -2.23 -6.43 0.57
N ILE A 72 -3.30 -7.02 0.06
CA ILE A 72 -3.32 -8.31 -0.62
C ILE A 72 -3.42 -8.05 -2.12
N SER A 73 -2.45 -8.55 -2.89
CA SER A 73 -2.50 -8.52 -4.36
C SER A 73 -2.30 -9.91 -4.93
N LYS A 74 -3.04 -10.25 -6.00
CA LYS A 74 -2.96 -11.54 -6.71
C LYS A 74 -1.61 -11.73 -7.38
N TRP A 75 -1.00 -10.63 -7.83
CA TRP A 75 0.17 -10.64 -8.69
C TRP A 75 1.27 -9.63 -8.26
N MET A 76 1.12 -8.95 -7.12
CA MET A 76 2.05 -7.89 -6.66
C MET A 76 2.38 -6.85 -7.75
N PHE A 77 1.44 -6.52 -8.64
CA PHE A 77 1.63 -5.47 -9.65
C PHE A 77 0.94 -4.16 -9.24
N ASN A 78 1.44 -3.06 -9.81
CA ASN A 78 1.00 -1.65 -9.85
C ASN A 78 -0.07 -1.19 -8.84
N GLN A 79 -1.24 -1.82 -8.79
CA GLN A 79 -2.34 -1.47 -7.88
C GLN A 79 -1.96 -1.50 -6.39
N SER A 80 -1.14 -2.47 -5.95
CA SER A 80 -0.69 -2.50 -4.54
C SER A 80 0.21 -1.32 -4.19
N VAL A 81 1.04 -0.88 -5.14
CA VAL A 81 1.88 0.31 -4.99
C VAL A 81 1.03 1.57 -5.02
N VAL A 82 0.05 1.67 -5.92
CA VAL A 82 -0.88 2.80 -5.99
C VAL A 82 -1.64 2.99 -4.68
N ILE A 83 -2.14 1.90 -4.08
CA ILE A 83 -2.84 1.95 -2.80
C ILE A 83 -1.91 2.31 -1.65
N ALA A 84 -0.66 1.83 -1.68
CA ALA A 84 0.35 2.27 -0.72
C ALA A 84 0.65 3.77 -0.87
N ILE A 85 0.79 4.31 -2.08
CA ILE A 85 0.97 5.75 -2.32
C ILE A 85 -0.21 6.54 -1.78
N ALA A 86 -1.45 6.15 -2.13
CA ALA A 86 -2.67 6.81 -1.64
C ALA A 86 -2.75 6.78 -0.10
N TYR A 87 -2.32 5.68 0.53
CA TYR A 87 -2.25 5.58 1.98
C TYR A 87 -1.24 6.58 2.57
N LEU A 88 -0.03 6.67 2.00
CA LEU A 88 1.01 7.61 2.43
C LEU A 88 0.53 9.07 2.33
N ILE A 89 -0.12 9.43 1.21
CA ILE A 89 -0.69 10.77 0.99
C ILE A 89 -1.76 11.09 2.05
N LYS A 90 -2.70 10.17 2.25
CA LYS A 90 -3.87 10.43 3.11
C LYS A 90 -3.53 10.43 4.60
N TYR A 91 -2.67 9.52 5.05
CA TYR A 91 -2.47 9.25 6.47
C TYR A 91 -1.10 9.64 7.02
N GLU A 92 -0.08 9.74 6.16
CA GLU A 92 1.29 10.09 6.57
C GLU A 92 1.71 11.48 6.08
N LEU A 93 0.79 12.19 5.41
CA LEU A 93 0.93 13.58 4.97
C LEU A 93 2.08 13.79 3.97
N MET A 94 2.44 12.74 3.23
CA MET A 94 3.45 12.82 2.18
C MET A 94 2.85 13.44 0.91
N SER A 95 3.67 14.18 0.17
CA SER A 95 3.28 14.55 -1.20
C SER A 95 3.29 13.32 -2.11
N LEU A 96 2.61 13.35 -3.25
CA LEU A 96 2.70 12.30 -4.27
C LEU A 96 4.16 12.00 -4.64
N LYS A 97 4.97 13.07 -4.80
CA LYS A 97 6.39 12.98 -5.11
C LYS A 97 7.16 12.25 -4.01
N ASP A 98 6.98 12.65 -2.75
CA ASP A 98 7.68 12.04 -1.61
C ASP A 98 7.25 10.58 -1.42
N ALA A 99 5.95 10.30 -1.52
CA ALA A 99 5.41 8.95 -1.40
C ALA A 99 5.96 8.03 -2.51
N TRP A 100 6.03 8.53 -3.75
CA TRP A 100 6.63 7.80 -4.86
C TRP A 100 8.12 7.54 -4.65
N MET A 101 8.90 8.57 -4.33
CA MET A 101 10.34 8.45 -4.08
C MET A 101 10.65 7.50 -2.91
N TYR A 102 9.80 7.49 -1.88
CA TYR A 102 9.91 6.58 -0.74
C TYR A 102 9.69 5.12 -1.18
N LEU A 103 8.56 4.83 -1.83
CA LEU A 103 8.23 3.48 -2.26
C LEU A 103 9.16 2.94 -3.33
N ARG A 104 9.66 3.80 -4.22
CA ARG A 104 10.58 3.40 -5.28
C ARG A 104 11.88 2.79 -4.74
N LYS A 105 12.35 3.24 -3.57
CA LYS A 105 13.52 2.66 -2.89
C LYS A 105 13.24 1.26 -2.32
N ILE A 106 11.98 0.95 -2.06
CA ILE A 106 11.52 -0.29 -1.39
C ILE A 106 10.99 -1.31 -2.42
N CYS A 107 10.38 -0.83 -3.50
CA CYS A 107 9.61 -1.59 -4.49
C CYS A 107 10.11 -1.37 -5.93
N ILE A 108 11.43 -1.50 -6.15
CA ILE A 108 12.13 -1.14 -7.41
C ILE A 108 11.47 -1.71 -8.70
N PRO A 109 10.98 -2.97 -8.78
CA PRO A 109 10.40 -3.48 -10.02
C PRO A 109 8.91 -3.10 -10.25
N MET A 110 8.25 -2.42 -9.31
CA MET A 110 6.80 -2.18 -9.35
C MET A 110 6.49 -0.71 -9.61
N GLN A 111 6.69 -0.28 -10.85
CA GLN A 111 6.35 1.08 -11.29
C GLN A 111 4.88 1.14 -11.76
N PRO A 112 3.99 1.90 -11.08
CA PRO A 112 2.63 2.13 -11.56
C PRO A 112 2.58 2.64 -13.00
N SER A 113 1.44 2.51 -13.68
CA SER A 113 1.29 3.24 -14.95
C SER A 113 1.16 4.74 -14.67
N TRP A 114 1.58 5.57 -15.62
CA TRP A 114 1.43 7.02 -15.53
C TRP A 114 -0.03 7.46 -15.27
N ASN A 115 -1.01 6.75 -15.83
CA ASN A 115 -2.43 7.00 -15.57
C ASN A 115 -2.79 6.90 -14.08
N PHE A 116 -2.21 5.96 -13.34
CA PHE A 116 -2.42 5.89 -11.90
C PHE A 116 -1.74 7.06 -11.17
N MET A 117 -0.59 7.53 -11.64
CA MET A 117 0.08 8.70 -11.07
C MET A 117 -0.76 9.97 -11.26
N ILE A 118 -1.41 10.13 -12.42
CA ILE A 118 -2.38 11.22 -12.66
C ILE A 118 -3.56 11.13 -11.67
N GLN A 119 -4.16 9.96 -11.52
CA GLN A 119 -5.26 9.75 -10.56
C GLN A 119 -4.83 10.04 -9.12
N LEU A 120 -3.59 9.70 -8.75
CA LEU A 120 -3.04 9.99 -7.43
C LEU A 120 -2.79 11.48 -7.22
N ALA A 121 -2.41 12.22 -8.27
CA ALA A 121 -2.26 13.68 -8.21
C ALA A 121 -3.62 14.36 -8.00
N GLU A 122 -4.67 13.90 -8.71
CA GLU A 122 -6.05 14.36 -8.49
C GLU A 122 -6.53 14.01 -7.06
N PHE A 123 -6.23 12.81 -6.58
CA PHE A 123 -6.54 12.38 -5.22
C PHE A 123 -5.86 13.26 -4.17
N GLU A 124 -4.57 13.57 -4.33
CA GLU A 124 -3.83 14.48 -3.47
C GLU A 124 -4.43 15.89 -3.48
N TYR A 125 -4.73 16.43 -4.66
CA TYR A 125 -5.36 17.74 -4.82
C TYR A 125 -6.71 17.83 -4.11
N ASN A 126 -7.57 16.82 -4.29
CA ASN A 126 -8.89 16.75 -3.66
C ASN A 126 -8.82 16.66 -2.13
N LEU A 127 -7.70 16.23 -1.56
CA LEU A 127 -7.49 16.22 -0.10
C LEU A 127 -7.13 17.60 0.47
N GLN A 128 -6.96 18.65 -0.35
CA GLN A 128 -6.72 20.06 0.03
C GLN A 128 -5.63 20.25 1.11
N ARG A 129 -4.50 19.53 1.00
CA ARG A 129 -3.42 19.58 2.00
C ARG A 129 -2.27 20.56 1.66
N THR A 130 -2.31 21.24 0.51
CA THR A 130 -1.24 22.15 0.08
C THR A 130 -1.76 23.31 -0.79
N ASP A 131 -1.34 24.56 -0.51
CA ASP A 131 -1.56 25.74 -1.37
C ASP A 131 -0.65 25.78 -2.61
N LYS A 132 0.36 24.89 -2.68
CA LYS A 132 1.29 24.75 -3.81
C LYS A 132 1.39 23.29 -4.22
N LEU A 133 0.82 22.99 -5.38
CA LEU A 133 1.05 21.73 -6.08
C LEU A 133 2.49 21.76 -6.62
N ILE A 134 3.35 20.86 -6.15
CA ILE A 134 4.59 20.52 -6.87
C ILE A 134 4.27 19.21 -7.58
N PRO A 135 3.80 19.27 -8.84
CA PRO A 135 3.43 18.06 -9.55
C PRO A 135 4.67 17.17 -9.73
N LEU A 136 4.46 15.86 -9.58
CA LEU A 136 5.43 14.90 -10.11
C LEU A 136 5.43 15.04 -11.63
N THR A 137 6.54 15.41 -12.23
CA THR A 137 6.66 15.48 -13.69
C THR A 137 6.94 14.09 -14.28
N GLU A 138 6.70 13.90 -15.58
CA GLU A 138 7.13 12.67 -16.26
C GLU A 138 8.65 12.48 -16.15
N ASP A 139 9.42 13.57 -16.16
CA ASP A 139 10.88 13.53 -15.99
C ASP A 139 11.28 13.09 -14.56
N ASP A 140 10.58 13.59 -13.53
CA ASP A 140 10.76 13.12 -12.14
C ASP A 140 10.39 11.62 -12.01
N TYR A 141 9.40 11.17 -12.77
CA TYR A 141 8.90 9.79 -12.73
C TYR A 141 9.86 8.81 -13.42
N TYR A 142 10.33 9.16 -14.61
CA TYR A 142 11.21 8.32 -15.43
C TYR A 142 12.70 8.58 -15.19
N GLU A 143 13.09 9.57 -14.39
CA GLU A 143 14.47 10.05 -14.24
C GLU A 143 15.13 10.37 -15.59
N ARG A 144 14.43 11.19 -16.39
CA ARG A 144 14.93 11.67 -17.69
C ARG A 144 15.58 13.03 -17.60
#